data_AF-X1QMX8-F1
#
_entry.id   AF-X1QMX8-F1
#
_cell.length_a   1.000
_cell.length_b   1.000
_cell.length_c   1.000
_cell.angle_alpha   90.00
_cell.angle_beta   90.00
_cell.angle_gamma   90.00
#
_symmetry.space_group_name_H-M   'P 1'
#
loop_
_entity.id
_entity.type
_entity.pdbx_description
1 polymer ?
#
loop_
_entity_poly.entity_id
_entity_poly.type
_entity_poly.pdbx_seq_one_letter_code
_entity_poly.pdbx_strand_id
1 'polypeptide(L)'
;MKIAMMSPWNAACGVAVHAELVGREWVKMGHELKVFAPANDENVITDKDESYVTRCYTVDREPVKGLKPSSLDKEVCLESGCDIFIIQNLELMPMDKLLEIWPQIKAKAKTILVIHEGYLPPYPEFYQF
;
A
#
# COMPACT_ATOMS: atom_id res chain seq x y z
N MET A 1 2.77 -13.44 -13.16
CA MET A 1 2.88 -11.96 -13.10
C MET A 1 3.46 -11.60 -11.75
N LYS A 2 4.28 -10.55 -11.72
CA LYS A 2 4.83 -9.97 -10.50
C LYS A 2 3.96 -8.81 -10.07
N ILE A 3 3.34 -8.92 -8.90
CA ILE A 3 2.36 -7.97 -8.39
C ILE A 3 2.92 -7.37 -7.10
N ALA A 4 3.03 -6.05 -7.05
CA ALA A 4 3.25 -5.33 -5.81
C ALA A 4 1.92 -4.76 -5.31
N MET A 5 1.61 -4.90 -4.03
CA MET A 5 0.41 -4.32 -3.41
C MET A 5 0.75 -3.58 -2.13
N MET A 6 0.40 -2.30 -2.06
CA MET A 6 0.52 -1.48 -0.87
C MET A 6 -0.84 -1.41 -0.16
N SER A 7 -0.90 -1.89 1.08
CA SER A 7 -2.15 -2.06 1.84
C SER A 7 -1.85 -2.18 3.34
N PRO A 8 -2.78 -1.82 4.25
CA PRO A 8 -2.69 -2.14 5.68
C PRO A 8 -2.84 -3.66 5.97
N TRP A 9 -2.06 -4.50 5.28
CA TRP A 9 -2.15 -5.96 5.31
C TRP A 9 -2.06 -6.52 6.74
N ASN A 10 -2.88 -7.54 7.04
CA ASN A 10 -3.02 -8.14 8.37
C ASN A 10 -3.44 -7.16 9.48
N ALA A 11 -3.92 -5.96 9.16
CA ALA A 11 -4.50 -5.05 10.14
C ALA A 11 -6.00 -5.30 10.30
N ALA A 12 -6.55 -5.13 11.50
CA ALA A 12 -7.99 -5.27 11.77
C ALA A 12 -8.85 -4.17 11.11
N CYS A 13 -8.93 -4.14 9.77
CA CYS A 13 -9.72 -3.18 8.98
C CYS A 13 -10.23 -3.77 7.66
N GLY A 14 -11.29 -3.19 7.09
CA GLY A 14 -11.92 -3.71 5.87
C GLY A 14 -11.03 -3.69 4.63
N VAL A 15 -10.16 -2.67 4.52
CA VAL A 15 -9.18 -2.55 3.42
C VAL A 15 -8.21 -3.74 3.44
N ALA A 16 -7.73 -4.11 4.63
CA ALA A 16 -6.86 -5.26 4.83
C ALA A 16 -7.55 -6.56 4.44
N VAL A 17 -8.77 -6.79 4.94
CA VAL A 17 -9.57 -7.99 4.63
C VAL A 17 -9.75 -8.16 3.11
N HIS A 18 -10.09 -7.09 2.41
CA HIS A 18 -10.21 -7.13 0.95
C HIS A 18 -8.87 -7.47 0.26
N ALA A 19 -7.80 -6.76 0.63
CA ALA A 19 -6.47 -6.99 0.08
C ALA A 19 -6.00 -8.44 0.32
N GLU A 20 -6.19 -8.95 1.53
CA GLU A 20 -5.83 -10.28 1.99
C GLU A 20 -6.51 -11.40 1.19
N LEU A 21 -7.83 -11.30 1.02
CA LEU A 21 -8.60 -12.28 0.27
C LEU A 21 -8.12 -12.35 -1.18
N VAL A 22 -7.97 -11.20 -1.83
CA VAL A 22 -7.55 -11.13 -3.24
C VAL A 22 -6.08 -11.55 -3.39
N GLY A 23 -5.19 -11.04 -2.55
CA GLY A 23 -3.76 -11.30 -2.61
C GLY A 23 -3.41 -12.76 -2.40
N ARG A 24 -4.04 -13.42 -1.42
CA ARG A 24 -3.80 -14.86 -1.16
C ARG A 24 -4.29 -15.73 -2.32
N GLU A 25 -5.39 -15.37 -2.98
CA GLU A 25 -5.83 -16.07 -4.19
C GLU A 25 -4.87 -15.87 -5.37
N TRP A 26 -4.29 -14.67 -5.54
CA TRP A 26 -3.25 -14.47 -6.55
C TRP A 26 -2.04 -15.39 -6.34
N VAL A 27 -1.60 -15.58 -5.09
CA VAL A 27 -0.52 -16.51 -4.76
C VAL A 27 -0.91 -17.95 -5.11
N LYS A 28 -2.13 -18.39 -4.76
CA LYS A 28 -2.64 -19.74 -5.12
C LYS A 28 -2.72 -19.97 -6.63
N MET A 29 -3.00 -18.91 -7.39
CA MET A 29 -3.02 -18.94 -8.87
C MET A 29 -1.61 -18.93 -9.50
N GLY A 30 -0.54 -18.85 -8.70
CA GLY A 30 0.85 -18.87 -9.16
C GLY A 30 1.40 -17.49 -9.56
N HIS A 31 0.78 -16.40 -9.12
CA HIS A 31 1.36 -15.06 -9.26
C HIS A 31 2.38 -14.80 -8.14
N GLU A 32 3.43 -14.03 -8.45
CA GLU A 32 4.41 -13.58 -7.47
C GLU A 32 3.88 -12.29 -6.83
N LEU A 33 3.47 -12.36 -5.57
CA LEU A 33 3.00 -11.22 -4.80
C LEU A 33 4.15 -10.65 -3.96
N LYS A 34 4.23 -9.32 -3.86
CA LYS A 34 4.96 -8.58 -2.82
C LYS A 34 3.98 -7.60 -2.17
N VAL A 35 3.89 -7.63 -0.86
CA VAL A 35 3.02 -6.73 -0.10
C VAL A 35 3.87 -5.72 0.64
N PHE A 36 3.55 -4.44 0.46
CA PHE A 36 4.05 -3.35 1.28
C PHE A 36 3.00 -3.04 2.33
N ALA A 37 3.37 -3.24 3.59
CA ALA A 37 2.51 -3.11 4.75
C ALA A 37 3.04 -2.01 5.70
N PRO A 38 2.19 -1.48 6.59
CA PRO A 38 2.63 -0.48 7.54
C PRO A 38 3.51 -1.09 8.63
N ALA A 39 4.62 -0.41 8.95
CA ALA A 39 5.50 -0.71 10.08
C ALA A 39 4.88 -0.28 11.42
N ASN A 40 4.07 0.78 11.39
CA ASN A 40 3.23 1.23 12.48
C ASN A 40 1.79 1.37 11.99
N ASP A 41 0.94 0.44 12.41
CA ASP A 41 -0.51 0.59 12.36
C ASP A 41 -1.01 0.60 13.80
N GLU A 42 -1.94 1.49 14.11
CA GLU A 42 -2.61 1.55 15.42
C GLU A 42 -3.67 0.43 15.54
N ASN A 43 -4.08 -0.16 14.42
CA ASN A 43 -4.91 -1.34 14.39
C ASN A 43 -4.17 -2.57 14.93
N VAL A 44 -4.93 -3.49 15.53
CA VAL A 44 -4.42 -4.80 15.94
C VAL A 44 -4.01 -5.59 14.70
N ILE A 45 -2.80 -6.16 14.75
CA ILE A 45 -2.34 -7.12 13.74
C ILE A 45 -3.03 -8.46 13.98
N THR A 46 -3.77 -8.94 12.99
CA THR A 46 -4.66 -10.11 13.10
C THR A 46 -3.97 -11.43 12.81
N ASP A 47 -2.85 -11.41 12.09
CA ASP A 47 -2.11 -12.61 11.71
C ASP A 47 -0.61 -12.33 11.55
N LYS A 48 0.20 -13.39 11.42
CA LYS A 48 1.62 -13.31 11.11
C LYS A 48 1.82 -12.98 9.63
N ASP A 49 2.87 -12.21 9.36
CA ASP A 49 3.25 -11.86 8.00
C ASP A 49 3.75 -13.08 7.22
N GLU A 50 3.22 -13.23 6.01
CA GLU A 50 3.72 -14.17 5.03
C GLU A 50 5.08 -13.71 4.47
N SER A 51 5.85 -14.62 3.86
CA SER A 51 7.21 -14.32 3.38
C SER A 51 7.27 -13.26 2.28
N TYR A 52 6.13 -12.92 1.67
CA TYR A 52 6.01 -11.89 0.66
C TYR A 52 5.59 -10.52 1.23
N VAL A 53 5.44 -10.39 2.55
CA VAL A 53 5.04 -9.14 3.22
C VAL A 53 6.27 -8.42 3.76
N THR A 54 6.41 -7.15 3.41
CA THR A 54 7.44 -6.24 3.94
C THR A 54 6.77 -5.04 4.59
N ARG A 55 7.05 -4.81 5.88
CA ARG A 55 6.56 -3.64 6.62
C ARG A 55 7.48 -2.44 6.41
N CYS A 56 7.07 -1.49 5.58
CA CYS A 56 8.01 -0.52 5.00
C CYS A 56 7.48 0.93 4.93
N TYR A 57 6.34 1.23 5.57
CA TYR A 57 5.80 2.59 5.57
C TYR A 57 5.01 2.90 6.82
N THR A 58 4.68 4.17 7.05
CA THR A 58 3.79 4.59 8.14
C THR A 58 2.39 4.92 7.64
N VAL A 59 1.36 4.45 8.34
CA VAL A 59 -0.02 4.88 8.06
C VAL A 59 -0.15 6.38 8.34
N ASP A 60 -0.78 7.10 7.40
CA ASP A 60 -1.12 8.53 7.55
C ASP A 60 -2.66 8.68 7.61
N ARG A 61 -3.23 8.57 8.81
CA ARG A 61 -4.68 8.53 9.05
C ARG A 61 -5.14 9.67 9.95
N GLU A 62 -6.35 10.16 9.72
CA GLU A 62 -7.04 11.08 10.64
C GLU A 62 -7.22 10.46 12.05
N PRO A 63 -7.19 11.28 13.13
CA PRO A 63 -7.03 12.73 13.15
C PRO A 63 -5.57 13.20 13.12
N VAL A 64 -4.61 12.27 13.00
CA VAL A 64 -3.17 12.55 13.12
C VAL A 64 -2.50 12.77 11.77
N LYS A 65 -3.29 12.88 10.70
CA LYS A 65 -2.81 13.00 9.33
C LYS A 65 -1.98 14.27 9.16
N GLY A 66 -0.76 14.12 8.66
CA GLY A 66 0.20 15.23 8.57
C GLY A 66 0.68 15.82 9.90
N LEU A 67 0.21 15.31 11.06
CA LEU A 67 0.69 15.72 12.39
C LEU A 67 1.91 14.91 12.84
N LYS A 68 2.05 13.67 12.35
CA LYS A 68 3.22 12.82 12.59
C LYS A 68 4.05 12.72 11.30
N PRO A 69 5.39 12.67 11.38
CA PRO A 69 6.22 12.43 10.21
C PRO A 69 5.84 11.11 9.54
N SER A 70 5.48 11.17 8.26
CA SER A 70 5.27 9.99 7.42
C SER A 70 6.62 9.41 6.97
N SER A 71 6.69 8.09 6.82
CA SER A 71 7.86 7.41 6.27
C SER A 71 7.47 6.35 5.24
N LEU A 72 8.37 6.14 4.28
CA LEU A 72 8.29 5.13 3.25
C LEU A 72 9.71 4.69 2.92
N ASP A 73 9.98 3.39 3.01
CA ASP A 73 11.17 2.80 2.42
C ASP A 73 11.01 2.76 0.90
N LYS A 74 11.63 3.75 0.26
CA LYS A 74 11.53 3.99 -1.17
C LYS A 74 12.27 2.92 -1.98
N GLU A 75 13.37 2.42 -1.45
CA GLU A 75 14.22 1.43 -2.14
C GLU A 75 13.45 0.13 -2.31
N VAL A 76 12.82 -0.35 -1.23
CA VAL A 76 11.95 -1.54 -1.24
C VAL A 76 10.85 -1.44 -2.31
N CYS A 77 10.24 -0.26 -2.46
CA CYS A 77 9.20 -0.03 -3.49
C CYS A 77 9.78 -0.04 -4.92
N LEU A 78 10.91 0.64 -5.13
CA LEU A 78 11.56 0.78 -6.44
C LEU A 78 12.21 -0.51 -6.95
N GLU A 79 12.67 -1.35 -6.03
CA GLU A 79 13.31 -2.65 -6.30
C GLU A 79 12.30 -3.80 -6.40
N SER A 80 11.00 -3.51 -6.25
CA SER A 80 9.94 -4.51 -6.33
C SER A 80 9.99 -5.34 -7.62
N GLY A 81 10.40 -4.74 -8.74
CA GLY A 81 10.50 -5.40 -10.05
C GLY A 81 9.17 -5.97 -10.53
N CYS A 82 8.06 -5.34 -10.14
CA CYS A 82 6.71 -5.77 -10.44
C CYS A 82 6.24 -5.34 -11.84
N ASP A 83 5.31 -6.12 -12.41
CA ASP A 83 4.58 -5.78 -13.63
C ASP A 83 3.42 -4.82 -13.32
N ILE A 84 2.80 -5.00 -12.15
CA ILE A 84 1.64 -4.25 -11.66
C ILE A 84 1.89 -3.77 -10.23
N PHE A 85 1.65 -2.49 -9.97
CA PHE A 85 1.72 -1.86 -8.65
C PHE A 85 0.33 -1.40 -8.22
N ILE A 86 -0.20 -2.00 -7.16
CA ILE A 86 -1.55 -1.79 -6.67
C ILE A 86 -1.51 -1.05 -5.34
N ILE A 87 -2.37 -0.05 -5.16
CA ILE A 87 -2.58 0.64 -3.88
C ILE A 87 -4.02 0.42 -3.45
N GLN A 88 -4.19 -0.02 -2.20
CA GLN A 88 -5.50 -0.17 -1.56
C GLN A 88 -5.70 0.98 -0.57
N ASN A 89 -6.67 1.87 -0.85
CA ASN A 89 -6.99 3.05 -0.02
C ASN A 89 -5.80 4.03 0.10
N LEU A 90 -5.56 4.81 -0.96
CA LEU A 90 -4.41 5.72 -1.08
C LEU A 90 -4.33 6.73 0.06
N GLU A 91 -5.46 7.15 0.61
CA GLU A 91 -5.51 8.11 1.70
C GLU A 91 -4.78 7.66 2.97
N LEU A 92 -4.59 6.35 3.17
CA LEU A 92 -3.83 5.79 4.30
C LEU A 92 -2.32 5.74 4.06
N MET A 93 -1.89 5.94 2.81
CA MET A 93 -0.50 5.85 2.42
C MET A 93 0.21 7.18 2.70
N PRO A 94 1.54 7.15 2.91
CA PRO A 94 2.35 8.36 3.02
C PRO A 94 2.47 9.03 1.64
N MET A 95 1.41 9.71 1.19
CA MET A 95 1.27 10.22 -0.17
C MET A 95 2.41 11.16 -0.56
N ASP A 96 2.86 12.01 0.37
CA ASP A 96 3.99 12.91 0.15
C ASP A 96 5.27 12.14 -0.22
N LYS A 97 5.60 11.09 0.53
CA LYS A 97 6.77 10.24 0.27
C LYS A 97 6.62 9.38 -0.96
N LEU A 98 5.40 8.93 -1.24
CA LEU A 98 5.11 8.11 -2.39
C LEU A 98 5.19 8.91 -3.69
N LEU A 99 4.72 10.16 -3.71
CA LEU A 99 4.82 11.06 -4.87
C LEU A 99 6.27 11.29 -5.31
N GLU A 100 7.22 11.33 -4.36
CA GLU A 100 8.66 11.48 -4.68
C GLU A 100 9.22 10.36 -5.57
N ILE A 101 8.64 9.16 -5.51
CA ILE A 101 9.08 7.98 -6.29
C ILE A 101 8.06 7.53 -7.35
N TRP A 102 6.91 8.20 -7.41
CA TRP A 102 5.79 7.79 -8.25
C TRP A 102 6.12 7.78 -9.76
N PRO A 103 6.82 8.80 -10.32
CA PRO A 103 7.23 8.77 -11.73
C PRO A 103 8.05 7.52 -12.09
N GLN A 104 8.94 7.10 -11.19
CA GLN A 104 9.81 5.94 -11.36
C GLN A 104 9.01 4.62 -11.30
N ILE A 105 7.99 4.55 -10.44
CA ILE A 105 7.06 3.41 -10.38
C ILE A 105 6.26 3.33 -11.69
N LYS A 106 5.63 4.43 -12.13
CA LYS A 106 4.84 4.48 -13.37
C LYS A 106 5.64 4.14 -14.63
N ALA A 107 6.93 4.47 -14.64
CA ALA A 107 7.81 4.13 -15.75
C ALA A 107 8.08 2.62 -15.88
N LYS A 108 7.95 1.85 -14.79
CA LYS A 108 8.31 0.44 -14.71
C LYS A 108 7.13 -0.52 -14.60
N ALA A 109 6.01 -0.08 -14.03
CA ALA A 109 4.84 -0.91 -13.74
C ALA A 109 3.54 -0.24 -14.17
N LYS A 110 2.50 -1.04 -14.45
CA LYS A 110 1.13 -0.54 -14.53
C LYS A 110 0.62 -0.25 -13.12
N THR A 111 0.11 0.95 -12.89
CA THR A 111 -0.42 1.34 -11.58
C THR A 111 -1.93 1.17 -11.52
N ILE A 112 -2.44 0.63 -10.41
CA ILE A 112 -3.87 0.45 -10.14
C ILE A 112 -4.16 1.02 -8.76
N LEU A 113 -5.19 1.86 -8.68
CA LEU A 113 -5.71 2.37 -7.42
C LEU A 113 -7.06 1.71 -7.13
N VAL A 114 -7.19 1.09 -5.96
CA VAL A 114 -8.46 0.60 -5.43
C VAL A 114 -8.94 1.58 -4.37
N ILE A 115 -10.04 2.27 -4.70
CA ILE A 115 -10.69 3.29 -3.86
C ILE A 115 -11.56 2.58 -2.82
N HIS A 116 -11.35 2.92 -1.54
CA HIS A 116 -12.22 2.50 -0.43
C HIS A 116 -12.86 3.70 0.28
N GLU A 117 -12.46 4.92 -0.10
CA GLU A 117 -12.95 6.16 0.44
C GLU A 117 -14.45 6.32 0.12
N GLY A 118 -15.27 6.52 1.15
CA GLY A 118 -16.71 6.78 1.03
C GLY A 118 -17.06 8.22 0.71
N TYR A 119 -16.07 9.05 0.41
CA TYR A 119 -16.18 10.49 0.16
C TYR A 119 -15.10 10.94 -0.82
N LEU A 120 -15.19 12.20 -1.28
CA LEU A 120 -14.15 12.82 -2.09
C LEU A 120 -13.00 13.30 -1.19
N PRO A 121 -11.79 12.72 -1.30
CA PRO A 121 -10.69 13.10 -0.43
C PRO A 121 -10.36 14.60 -0.58
N PRO A 122 -10.23 15.36 0.52
CA PRO A 122 -9.97 16.80 0.47
C PRO A 122 -8.50 17.16 0.20
N TYR A 123 -7.62 16.16 0.05
CA TYR A 123 -6.17 16.34 -0.06
C TYR A 123 -5.75 16.53 -1.53
N PRO A 124 -5.14 17.66 -1.92
CA PRO A 124 -4.69 17.87 -3.31
C PRO A 124 -3.71 16.81 -3.82
N GLU A 125 -2.88 16.25 -2.94
CA GLU A 125 -1.90 15.21 -3.25
C GLU A 125 -2.56 13.93 -3.79
N PHE A 126 -3.76 13.62 -3.31
CA PHE A 126 -4.53 12.44 -3.73
C PHE A 126 -4.76 12.42 -5.25
N TYR A 127 -4.92 13.61 -5.86
CA TYR A 127 -5.24 13.76 -7.28
C TYR A 127 -4.01 13.86 -8.19
N GLN A 128 -2.81 13.64 -7.66
CA GLN A 128 -1.55 13.75 -8.40
C GLN A 128 -1.01 12.39 -8.93
N PHE A 129 -1.71 11.28 -8.66
CA PHE A 129 -1.27 9.92 -8.97
C PHE A 129 -1.69 9.41 -10.36
#